data_AF-A0A6A5YJF6-F1
#
_entry.id   AF-A0A6A5YJF6-F1
#
_cell.length_a   1.000
_cell.length_b   1.000
_cell.length_c   1.000
_cell.angle_alpha   90.00
_cell.angle_beta   90.00
_cell.angle_gamma   90.00
#
_symmetry.space_group_name_H-M   'P 1'
#
loop_
_entity.id
_entity.type
_entity.pdbx_description
1 polymer ?
#
loop_
_entity_poly.entity_id
_entity_poly.type
_entity_poly.pdbx_seq_one_letter_code
_entity_poly.pdbx_strand_id
1 'polypeptide(L)'
;MRFLAILATFASIALAAPTTLLPRSNTTTLGCFDTTKVHCVGRQAPISPENLAASTAIQKACAQVLNCVPGTTYSAVKGTVPQYTATLTLGKQCAGVSDWAVDKCVALFNDVIDATCDAQWPARTDLFQLGYVRAPCDDTFLSFNFGG
;
A
#
# COMPACT_ATOMS: atom_id res chain seq x y z
N MET A 1 45.22 -28.93 38.14
CA MET A 1 44.58 -27.64 37.76
C MET A 1 44.98 -27.31 36.34
N ARG A 2 44.01 -27.18 35.43
CA ARG A 2 43.99 -26.30 34.24
C ARG A 2 42.77 -26.71 33.38
N PHE A 3 41.69 -25.94 33.53
CA PHE A 3 40.55 -25.95 32.63
C PHE A 3 40.77 -24.84 31.59
N LEU A 4 40.77 -25.20 30.31
CA LEU A 4 40.76 -24.26 29.17
C LEU A 4 39.31 -24.13 28.69
N ALA A 5 38.74 -22.94 28.84
CA ALA A 5 37.43 -22.59 28.26
C ALA A 5 37.68 -21.71 27.03
N ILE A 6 37.22 -22.18 25.86
CA ILE A 6 37.25 -21.42 24.61
C ILE A 6 35.86 -20.80 24.43
N LEU A 7 35.76 -19.47 24.54
CA LEU A 7 34.55 -18.72 24.20
C LEU A 7 34.46 -18.54 22.67
N ALA A 8 33.39 -19.04 22.07
CA ALA A 8 33.01 -18.75 20.69
C ALA A 8 32.11 -17.51 20.66
N THR A 9 32.59 -16.41 20.09
CA THR A 9 31.79 -15.23 19.78
C THR A 9 31.19 -15.38 18.38
N PHE A 10 29.87 -15.61 18.30
CA PHE A 10 29.12 -15.50 17.05
C PHE A 10 28.75 -14.04 16.81
N ALA A 11 29.39 -13.41 15.84
CA ALA A 11 28.98 -12.12 15.30
C ALA A 11 27.90 -12.36 14.23
N SER A 12 26.64 -12.07 14.55
CA SER A 12 25.55 -12.08 13.57
C SER A 12 25.64 -10.83 12.72
N ILE A 13 26.13 -10.96 11.49
CA ILE A 13 26.07 -9.91 10.47
C ILE A 13 24.63 -9.88 9.94
N ALA A 14 23.85 -8.90 10.36
CA ALA A 14 22.55 -8.63 9.76
C ALA A 14 22.77 -7.98 8.38
N LEU A 15 22.60 -8.76 7.30
CA LEU A 15 22.50 -8.20 5.96
C LEU A 15 21.17 -7.45 5.83
N ALA A 16 21.24 -6.13 5.74
CA ALA A 16 20.13 -5.32 5.29
C ALA A 16 19.83 -5.70 3.83
N ALA A 17 18.67 -6.32 3.59
CA ALA A 17 18.21 -6.61 2.24
C ALA A 17 17.94 -5.29 1.51
N PRO A 18 18.41 -5.11 0.27
CA PRO A 18 18.07 -3.95 -0.53
C PRO A 18 16.55 -3.96 -0.78
N THR A 19 15.86 -2.92 -0.30
CA THR A 19 14.48 -2.64 -0.69
C THR A 19 14.48 -2.26 -2.16
N THR A 20 14.19 -3.22 -3.03
CA THR A 20 13.89 -2.95 -4.43
C THR A 20 12.70 -2.00 -4.48
N LEU A 21 12.91 -0.78 -5.00
CA LEU A 21 11.85 0.10 -5.43
C LEU A 21 10.94 -0.73 -6.33
N LEU A 22 9.75 -1.10 -5.83
CA LEU A 22 8.80 -1.88 -6.61
C LEU A 22 8.39 -1.00 -7.81
N PRO A 23 8.68 -1.42 -9.06
CA PRO A 23 8.16 -0.71 -10.22
C PRO A 23 6.62 -0.69 -10.13
N ARG A 24 6.00 0.37 -10.66
CA ARG A 24 4.54 0.53 -10.79
C ARG A 24 3.98 -0.73 -11.50
N SER A 25 3.55 -1.72 -10.73
CA SER A 25 3.04 -3.00 -11.22
C SER A 25 1.64 -2.78 -11.74
N ASN A 26 1.49 -2.82 -13.06
CA ASN A 26 0.24 -2.67 -13.79
C ASN A 26 -0.47 -4.05 -13.83
N THR A 27 -1.00 -4.50 -12.69
CA THR A 27 -1.70 -5.80 -12.58
C THR A 27 -3.20 -5.56 -12.51
N THR A 28 -3.92 -5.93 -13.57
CA THR A 28 -5.35 -5.72 -13.81
C THR A 28 -6.28 -6.16 -12.65
N THR A 29 -6.30 -5.39 -11.55
CA THR A 29 -7.13 -5.57 -10.35
C THR A 29 -8.35 -4.63 -10.34
N LEU A 30 -8.70 -4.10 -11.52
CA LEU A 30 -9.78 -3.13 -11.72
C LEU A 30 -11.19 -3.73 -11.70
N GLY A 31 -11.36 -5.05 -11.55
CA GLY A 31 -12.65 -5.73 -11.75
C GLY A 31 -13.80 -5.16 -10.92
N CYS A 32 -13.51 -4.52 -9.79
CA CYS A 32 -14.47 -3.93 -8.88
C CYS A 32 -14.49 -2.39 -8.86
N PHE A 33 -13.51 -1.73 -9.46
CA PHE A 33 -13.37 -0.28 -9.42
C PHE A 33 -13.76 0.36 -10.74
N ASP A 34 -14.60 1.39 -10.65
CA ASP A 34 -14.91 2.28 -11.77
C ASP A 34 -13.93 3.45 -11.76
N THR A 35 -12.94 3.42 -12.66
CA THR A 35 -11.87 4.44 -12.72
C THR A 35 -12.42 5.84 -13.01
N THR A 36 -13.60 5.95 -13.63
CA THR A 36 -14.24 7.26 -13.88
C THR A 36 -14.77 7.91 -12.60
N LYS A 37 -14.89 7.14 -11.51
CA LYS A 37 -15.37 7.60 -10.20
C LYS A 37 -14.25 7.86 -9.20
N VAL A 38 -12.99 7.68 -9.60
CA VAL A 38 -11.85 8.02 -8.74
C VAL A 38 -11.80 9.53 -8.59
N HIS A 39 -11.84 10.00 -7.35
CA HIS A 39 -11.68 11.40 -7.05
C HIS A 39 -10.20 11.72 -6.85
N CYS A 40 -9.64 12.50 -7.78
CA CYS A 40 -8.24 12.91 -7.76
C CYS A 40 -8.09 14.29 -7.15
N VAL A 41 -7.23 14.42 -6.13
CA VAL A 41 -7.09 15.67 -5.36
C VAL A 41 -6.20 16.70 -6.07
N GLY A 42 -5.43 16.29 -7.08
CA GLY A 42 -4.44 17.16 -7.75
C GLY A 42 -3.25 17.50 -6.83
N ARG A 43 -2.96 16.61 -5.89
CA ARG A 43 -1.88 16.70 -4.91
C ARG A 43 -1.14 15.37 -4.85
N GLN A 44 0.10 15.42 -4.42
CA GLN A 44 1.01 14.29 -4.47
C GLN A 44 1.78 14.11 -3.16
N ALA A 45 2.20 12.87 -2.89
CA ALA A 45 3.10 12.54 -1.81
C ALA A 45 4.37 11.90 -2.37
N PRO A 46 5.52 12.08 -1.71
CA PRO A 46 6.77 11.50 -2.17
C PRO A 46 6.81 9.97 -1.99
N ILE A 47 7.45 9.32 -2.97
CA ILE A 47 7.82 7.89 -2.97
C ILE A 47 9.31 7.67 -3.28
N SER A 48 10.13 8.72 -3.22
CA SER A 48 11.56 8.61 -3.46
C SER A 48 12.24 7.83 -2.32
N PRO A 49 13.43 7.25 -2.55
CA PRO A 49 14.21 6.58 -1.51
C PRO A 49 14.47 7.47 -0.28
N GLU A 50 14.56 8.78 -0.48
CA GLU A 50 14.77 9.78 0.58
C GLU A 50 13.47 10.09 1.33
N ASN A 51 12.31 9.88 0.71
CA ASN A 51 11.02 10.15 1.32
C ASN A 51 9.94 9.20 0.78
N LEU A 52 9.75 8.09 1.50
CA LEU A 52 8.81 7.00 1.19
C LEU A 52 7.44 7.22 1.84
N ALA A 53 6.95 8.47 1.93
CA ALA A 53 5.74 8.78 2.68
C ALA A 53 4.52 7.96 2.20
N ALA A 54 4.26 7.95 0.89
CA ALA A 54 3.10 7.24 0.35
C ALA A 54 3.22 5.72 0.52
N SER A 55 4.36 5.15 0.10
CA SER A 55 4.60 3.70 0.18
C SER A 55 4.56 3.22 1.64
N THR A 56 5.11 3.98 2.58
CA THR A 56 5.06 3.64 4.02
C THR A 56 3.63 3.68 4.56
N ALA A 57 2.86 4.72 4.24
CA ALA A 57 1.47 4.82 4.69
C ALA A 57 0.61 3.68 4.12
N ILE A 58 0.70 3.43 2.81
CA ILE A 58 -0.05 2.38 2.13
C ILE A 58 0.34 1.00 2.69
N GLN A 59 1.63 0.72 2.85
CA GLN A 59 2.10 -0.55 3.38
C GLN A 59 1.64 -0.78 4.83
N LYS A 60 1.64 0.26 5.67
CA LYS A 60 1.08 0.18 7.03
C LYS A 60 -0.42 -0.11 7.05
N ALA A 61 -1.20 0.44 6.12
CA ALA A 61 -2.62 0.13 6.00
C ALA A 61 -2.83 -1.31 5.54
N CYS A 62 -2.15 -1.73 4.47
CA CYS A 62 -2.26 -3.07 3.90
C CYS A 62 -1.79 -4.18 4.86
N ALA A 63 -0.75 -3.94 5.66
CA ALA A 63 -0.25 -4.91 6.63
C ALA A 63 -1.25 -5.24 7.77
N GLN A 64 -2.28 -4.41 7.96
CA GLN A 64 -3.35 -4.67 8.94
C GLN A 64 -4.40 -5.66 8.43
N VAL A 65 -4.40 -5.99 7.13
CA VAL A 65 -5.34 -6.92 6.53
C VAL A 65 -4.56 -8.03 5.81
N LEU A 66 -4.15 -9.03 6.59
CA LEU A 66 -3.33 -10.15 6.10
C LEU A 66 -4.13 -11.16 5.27
N ASN A 67 -5.46 -11.17 5.40
CA ASN A 67 -6.34 -12.04 4.64
C ASN A 67 -7.63 -11.30 4.27
N CYS A 68 -8.28 -11.77 3.21
CA CYS A 68 -9.64 -11.37 2.91
C CYS A 68 -10.51 -12.60 2.63
N VAL A 69 -11.67 -12.65 3.26
CA VAL A 69 -12.64 -13.74 3.16
C VAL A 69 -13.94 -13.17 2.60
N PRO A 70 -14.37 -13.56 1.38
CA PRO A 70 -15.62 -13.07 0.79
C PRO A 70 -16.82 -13.25 1.71
N GLY A 71 -17.70 -12.25 1.73
CA GLY A 71 -18.86 -12.15 2.62
C GLY A 71 -18.58 -11.54 4.00
N THR A 72 -17.31 -11.36 4.37
CA THR A 72 -16.91 -10.72 5.64
C THR A 72 -16.98 -9.20 5.54
N THR A 73 -17.37 -8.54 6.64
CA THR A 73 -17.32 -7.08 6.75
C THR A 73 -16.07 -6.68 7.51
N TYR A 74 -15.26 -5.79 6.92
CA TYR A 74 -14.03 -5.31 7.53
C TYR A 74 -14.23 -3.90 8.08
N SER A 75 -13.61 -3.62 9.23
CA SER A 75 -13.47 -2.24 9.71
C SER A 75 -12.42 -1.51 8.87
N ALA A 76 -12.53 -0.19 8.81
CA ALA A 76 -11.52 0.64 8.15
C ALA A 76 -10.17 0.50 8.87
N VAL A 77 -9.12 0.21 8.11
CA VAL A 77 -7.73 0.21 8.58
C VAL A 77 -7.00 1.43 8.04
N LYS A 78 -6.00 1.92 8.78
CA LYS A 78 -5.28 3.14 8.43
C LYS A 78 -3.79 2.99 8.60
N GLY A 79 -3.02 3.46 7.63
CA GLY A 79 -1.60 3.65 7.74
C GLY A 79 -1.26 5.13 7.68
N THR A 80 -0.66 5.63 8.76
CA THR A 80 -0.36 7.06 8.92
C THR A 80 1.14 7.30 8.99
N VAL A 81 1.56 8.37 8.33
CA VAL A 81 2.88 9.00 8.42
C VAL A 81 2.66 10.51 8.56
N PRO A 82 3.67 11.31 8.94
CA PRO A 82 3.51 12.76 8.99
C PRO A 82 2.88 13.30 7.70
N GLN A 83 1.78 14.05 7.84
CA GLN A 83 0.99 14.69 6.78
C GLN A 83 0.14 13.76 5.89
N TYR A 84 0.32 12.43 5.91
CA TYR A 84 -0.38 11.53 4.99
C TYR A 84 -0.99 10.30 5.66
N THR A 85 -2.19 9.94 5.21
CA THR A 85 -2.92 8.76 5.68
C THR A 85 -3.44 7.96 4.49
N ALA A 86 -3.11 6.67 4.47
CA ALA A 86 -3.75 5.67 3.64
C ALA A 86 -4.87 5.00 4.44
N THR A 87 -6.06 4.86 3.87
CA THR A 87 -7.20 4.15 4.45
C THR A 87 -7.69 3.08 3.49
N LEU A 88 -7.94 1.89 4.03
CA LEU A 88 -8.56 0.77 3.34
C LEU A 88 -9.77 0.30 4.14
N THR A 89 -10.91 0.12 3.49
CA THR A 89 -12.03 -0.66 4.04
C THR A 89 -12.38 -1.72 3.02
N LEU A 90 -12.21 -3.00 3.35
CA LEU A 90 -12.57 -4.08 2.42
C LEU A 90 -14.06 -4.34 2.41
N GLY A 91 -14.58 -4.41 1.19
CA GLY A 91 -15.91 -4.83 0.85
C GLY A 91 -16.08 -6.34 0.89
N LYS A 92 -17.31 -6.78 0.62
CA LYS A 92 -17.69 -8.22 0.71
C LYS A 92 -17.02 -9.10 -0.34
N GLN A 93 -16.41 -8.54 -1.38
CA GLN A 93 -15.75 -9.29 -2.45
C GLN A 93 -14.25 -9.03 -2.49
N CYS A 94 -13.65 -8.49 -1.42
CA CYS A 94 -12.21 -8.26 -1.34
C CYS A 94 -11.69 -7.39 -2.50
N ALA A 95 -12.50 -6.42 -2.94
CA ALA A 95 -12.19 -5.59 -4.11
C ALA A 95 -12.00 -6.40 -5.41
N GLY A 96 -12.55 -7.62 -5.49
CA GLY A 96 -12.38 -8.53 -6.63
C GLY A 96 -11.06 -9.31 -6.63
N VAL A 97 -10.27 -9.23 -5.55
CA VAL A 97 -8.99 -9.95 -5.42
C VAL A 97 -9.21 -11.33 -4.80
N SER A 98 -8.84 -12.40 -5.51
CA SER A 98 -9.06 -13.78 -5.07
C SER A 98 -7.94 -14.37 -4.20
N ASP A 99 -6.71 -13.87 -4.34
CA ASP A 99 -5.50 -14.29 -3.63
C ASP A 99 -4.97 -13.16 -2.73
N TRP A 100 -5.82 -12.67 -1.83
CA TRP A 100 -5.51 -11.47 -1.03
C TRP A 100 -4.17 -11.58 -0.30
N ALA A 101 -3.31 -10.59 -0.53
CA ALA A 101 -2.02 -10.43 0.12
C ALA A 101 -1.64 -8.94 0.18
N VAL A 102 -0.63 -8.60 0.98
CA VAL A 102 -0.20 -7.21 1.20
C VAL A 102 0.24 -6.53 -0.10
N ASP A 103 0.94 -7.24 -0.97
CA ASP A 103 1.37 -6.75 -2.29
C ASP A 103 0.17 -6.48 -3.22
N LYS A 104 -0.87 -7.33 -3.19
CA LYS A 104 -2.12 -7.08 -3.94
C LYS A 104 -2.86 -5.86 -3.43
N CYS A 105 -2.88 -5.66 -2.12
CA CYS A 105 -3.45 -4.45 -1.52
C CYS A 105 -2.68 -3.20 -1.97
N VAL A 106 -1.34 -3.23 -1.95
CA VAL A 106 -0.52 -2.11 -2.44
C VAL A 106 -0.77 -1.88 -3.94
N ALA A 107 -0.88 -2.95 -4.74
CA ALA A 107 -1.21 -2.87 -6.15
C ALA A 107 -2.55 -2.17 -6.39
N LEU A 108 -3.58 -2.41 -5.56
CA LEU A 108 -4.85 -1.67 -5.65
C LEU A 108 -4.67 -0.15 -5.53
N PHE A 109 -3.84 0.33 -4.59
CA PHE A 109 -3.57 1.76 -4.48
C PHE A 109 -2.86 2.31 -5.73
N ASN A 110 -1.89 1.57 -6.27
CA ASN A 110 -1.15 1.97 -7.48
C ASN A 110 -2.06 1.97 -8.72
N ASP A 111 -2.83 0.90 -8.93
CA ASP A 111 -3.61 0.70 -10.15
C ASP A 111 -4.87 1.57 -10.16
N VAL A 112 -5.49 1.76 -8.99
CA VAL A 112 -6.78 2.47 -8.90
C VAL A 112 -6.60 3.96 -8.65
N ILE A 113 -5.77 4.35 -7.67
CA ILE A 113 -5.59 5.77 -7.33
C ILE A 113 -4.49 6.37 -8.18
N ASP A 114 -3.27 5.83 -8.09
CA ASP A 114 -2.09 6.46 -8.69
C ASP A 114 -2.20 6.52 -10.21
N ALA A 115 -2.40 5.39 -10.89
CA ALA A 115 -2.48 5.34 -12.35
C ALA A 115 -3.66 6.16 -12.90
N THR A 116 -4.84 6.10 -12.26
CA THR A 116 -6.01 6.88 -12.70
C THR A 116 -5.78 8.38 -12.53
N CYS A 117 -5.24 8.81 -11.40
CA CYS A 117 -5.00 10.22 -11.14
C CYS A 117 -3.79 10.78 -11.89
N ASP A 118 -2.81 9.95 -12.20
CA ASP A 118 -1.67 10.30 -13.05
C ASP A 118 -2.11 10.60 -14.49
N ALA A 119 -3.09 9.87 -15.01
CA ALA A 119 -3.68 10.17 -16.32
C ALA A 119 -4.38 11.54 -16.36
N GLN A 120 -4.89 12.05 -15.23
CA GLN A 120 -5.53 13.36 -15.12
C GLN A 120 -4.53 14.48 -14.79
N TRP A 121 -3.55 14.19 -13.94
CA TRP A 121 -2.59 15.13 -13.39
C TRP A 121 -1.18 14.53 -13.39
N PRO A 122 -0.49 14.42 -14.54
CA PRO A 122 0.76 13.68 -14.66
C PRO A 122 1.78 14.05 -13.58
N ALA A 123 2.16 13.05 -12.78
CA ALA A 123 3.16 13.17 -11.74
C ALA A 123 4.58 13.09 -12.30
N ARG A 124 5.52 13.60 -11.50
CA ARG A 124 6.92 13.20 -11.61
C ARG A 124 7.05 11.76 -11.11
N THR A 125 8.03 11.02 -11.64
CA THR A 125 8.21 9.57 -11.39
C THR A 125 8.50 9.21 -9.92
N ASP A 126 8.76 10.19 -9.07
CA ASP A 126 9.08 10.08 -7.65
C ASP A 126 7.92 10.45 -6.71
N LEU A 127 6.71 10.58 -7.26
CA LEU A 127 5.52 11.01 -6.54
C LEU A 127 4.35 10.03 -6.74
N PHE A 128 3.50 9.92 -5.73
CA PHE A 128 2.25 9.16 -5.73
C PHE A 128 1.06 10.10 -5.59
N GLN A 129 0.00 9.86 -6.35
CA GLN A 129 -1.19 10.73 -6.38
C GLN A 129 -2.07 10.58 -5.13
N LEU A 130 -2.59 11.70 -4.63
CA LEU A 130 -3.65 11.68 -3.63
C LEU A 130 -5.02 11.52 -4.31
N GLY A 131 -5.85 10.67 -3.72
CA GLY A 131 -7.18 10.39 -4.23
C GLY A 131 -7.95 9.41 -3.36
N TYR A 132 -9.20 9.19 -3.73
CA TYR A 132 -10.04 8.18 -3.09
C TYR A 132 -11.11 7.66 -4.03
N VAL A 133 -11.60 6.47 -3.75
CA VAL A 133 -12.69 5.83 -4.50
C VAL A 133 -13.37 4.78 -3.64
N ARG A 134 -14.65 4.53 -3.95
CA ARG A 134 -15.40 3.39 -3.43
C ARG A 134 -15.78 2.48 -4.61
N ALA A 135 -15.45 1.20 -4.50
CA ALA A 135 -15.81 0.17 -5.45
C ALA A 135 -17.35 -0.02 -5.48
N PRO A 136 -18.01 0.13 -6.63
CA PRO A 136 -19.45 -0.09 -6.74
C PRO A 136 -19.89 -1.56 -6.55
N CYS A 137 -18.98 -2.53 -6.72
CA CYS A 137 -19.32 -3.95 -6.66
C CYS A 137 -19.57 -4.45 -5.22
N ASP A 138 -18.81 -3.92 -4.24
CA ASP A 138 -18.70 -4.54 -2.92
C ASP A 138 -18.47 -3.54 -1.78
N ASP A 139 -18.49 -2.24 -2.08
CA ASP A 139 -18.24 -1.13 -1.16
C ASP A 139 -16.79 -1.02 -0.64
N THR A 140 -15.82 -1.70 -1.24
CA THR A 140 -14.40 -1.51 -0.90
C THR A 140 -14.02 -0.03 -1.07
N PHE A 141 -13.40 0.55 -0.05
CA PHE A 141 -12.96 1.94 -0.07
C PHE A 141 -11.43 2.03 -0.02
N LEU A 142 -10.87 2.79 -0.95
CA LEU A 142 -9.46 3.15 -1.01
C LEU A 142 -9.34 4.67 -0.85
N SER A 143 -8.41 5.14 -0.03
CA SER A 143 -8.13 6.55 0.11
C SER A 143 -6.67 6.76 0.50
N PHE A 144 -5.99 7.64 -0.22
CA PHE A 144 -4.69 8.17 0.17
C PHE A 144 -4.76 9.68 0.11
N ASN A 145 -4.69 10.33 1.28
CA ASN A 145 -4.98 11.75 1.43
C ASN A 145 -4.09 12.39 2.49
N PHE A 146 -4.17 13.73 2.57
CA PHE A 146 -3.61 14.44 3.70
C PHE A 146 -4.28 14.02 5.00
N GLY A 147 -3.48 13.83 6.04
CA GLY A 147 -3.94 13.49 7.37
C GLY A 147 -2.87 12.76 8.17
N GLY A 148 -2.74 13.08 9.45
CA GLY A 148 -1.83 12.42 10.38
C GLY A 148 -1.86 13.06 11.74
#